data_AF-A0A645B0T9-F1
#
_entry.id   AF-A0A645B0T9-F1
#
_cell.length_a   1.000
_cell.length_b   1.000
_cell.length_c   1.000
_cell.angle_alpha   90.00
_cell.angle_beta   90.00
_cell.angle_gamma   90.00
#
_symmetry.space_group_name_H-M   'P 1'
#
loop_
_entity.id
_entity.type
_entity.pdbx_description
1 polymer ?
#
loop_
_entity_poly.entity_id
_entity_poly.type
_entity_poly.pdbx_seq_one_letter_code
_entity_poly.pdbx_strand_id
1 'polypeptide(L)'
;MFLVPMVAPEHRTSSYSTFEYVPSGKLCFEILTSPYENYARHTWQEGKTLKIEDQIHEFIINMIHIATMEKENAAQDEIRHKRWLIEEEKRRKQEWLQQMENSRIKTLVEETERLVNINRIKDYITAITEEGKRRLGENYPDSDFAKWVDWAQQFLEKNDCRSWKLPKFDLSNQYFFMG
;
A
#
# COMPACT_ATOMS: atom_id res chain seq x y z
N MET A 1 -41.01 -36.78 -16.71
CA MET A 1 -39.68 -37.27 -16.30
C MET A 1 -38.69 -36.12 -16.48
N PHE A 2 -38.08 -35.70 -15.36
CA PHE A 2 -36.85 -34.88 -15.13
C PHE A 2 -36.51 -33.71 -16.08
N LEU A 3 -36.50 -32.46 -15.58
CA LEU A 3 -35.41 -31.75 -14.85
C LEU A 3 -34.39 -31.06 -15.78
N VAL A 4 -34.49 -29.72 -15.73
CA VAL A 4 -33.61 -28.60 -16.09
C VAL A 4 -32.12 -28.89 -16.35
N PRO A 5 -31.51 -28.13 -17.28
CA PRO A 5 -30.17 -27.60 -17.03
C PRO A 5 -30.14 -26.06 -17.08
N MET A 6 -29.36 -25.55 -16.14
CA MET A 6 -29.01 -24.17 -15.85
C MET A 6 -27.86 -23.73 -16.79
N VAL A 7 -27.96 -22.57 -17.44
CA VAL A 7 -26.84 -21.90 -18.14
C VAL A 7 -26.92 -20.38 -17.91
N ALA A 8 -25.81 -19.81 -17.45
CA ALA A 8 -25.52 -18.38 -17.20
C ALA A 8 -25.32 -17.58 -18.51
N PRO A 9 -25.02 -16.25 -18.51
CA PRO A 9 -25.01 -15.24 -17.46
C PRO A 9 -25.99 -14.08 -17.74
N GLU A 10 -26.51 -13.48 -16.67
CA GLU A 10 -27.39 -12.32 -16.75
C GLU A 10 -26.58 -11.07 -17.12
N HIS A 11 -26.88 -10.49 -18.28
CA HIS A 11 -26.54 -9.10 -18.58
C HIS A 11 -27.19 -8.23 -17.50
N ARG A 12 -26.39 -7.68 -16.59
CA ARG A 12 -26.83 -6.59 -15.70
C ARG A 12 -27.15 -5.35 -16.55
N THR A 13 -28.39 -5.26 -17.03
CA THR A 13 -28.94 -3.99 -17.50
C THR A 13 -29.26 -3.15 -16.28
N SER A 14 -28.43 -2.14 -16.06
CA SER A 14 -28.65 -1.04 -15.14
C SER A 14 -30.05 -0.46 -15.34
N SER A 15 -30.96 -0.72 -14.41
CA SER A 15 -32.32 -0.22 -14.40
C SER A 15 -32.38 1.18 -13.77
N TYR A 16 -31.75 2.17 -14.40
CA TYR A 16 -32.13 3.55 -14.12
C TYR A 16 -33.19 3.95 -15.14
N SER A 17 -34.45 3.73 -14.77
CA SER A 17 -35.59 4.31 -15.46
C SER A 17 -35.45 5.84 -15.41
N THR A 18 -35.34 6.46 -16.57
CA THR A 18 -35.39 7.91 -16.73
C THR A 18 -36.76 8.39 -16.26
N PHE A 19 -36.83 9.03 -15.09
CA PHE A 19 -38.04 9.69 -14.64
C PHE A 19 -38.24 10.96 -15.47
N GLU A 20 -39.31 10.99 -16.25
CA GLU A 20 -39.73 12.17 -16.99
C GLU A 20 -40.50 13.10 -16.04
N TYR A 21 -40.01 14.32 -15.86
CA TYR A 21 -40.61 15.30 -14.93
C TYR A 21 -41.91 15.85 -15.51
N VAL A 22 -43.05 15.53 -14.88
CA VAL A 22 -44.37 16.06 -15.24
C VAL A 22 -44.79 17.13 -14.24
N PRO A 23 -44.91 18.41 -14.64
CA PRO A 23 -45.31 19.47 -13.72
C PRO A 23 -46.75 19.29 -13.24
N SER A 24 -46.96 19.38 -11.92
CA SER A 24 -48.25 19.13 -11.27
C SER A 24 -49.25 20.30 -11.34
N GLY A 25 -48.81 21.46 -11.83
CA GLY A 25 -49.60 22.70 -11.89
C GLY A 25 -49.80 23.41 -10.53
N LYS A 26 -49.13 22.94 -9.48
CA LYS A 26 -49.16 23.52 -8.12
C LYS A 26 -47.83 24.15 -7.76
N LEU A 27 -47.84 25.17 -6.91
CA LEU A 27 -46.59 25.78 -6.47
C LEU A 27 -45.85 24.84 -5.50
N CYS A 28 -44.53 24.73 -5.70
CA CYS A 28 -43.62 23.91 -4.89
C CYS A 28 -42.36 24.73 -4.59
N PHE A 29 -41.89 24.65 -3.35
CA PHE A 29 -40.60 25.18 -2.91
C PHE A 29 -39.69 24.01 -2.52
N GLU A 30 -38.46 24.01 -3.03
CA GLU A 30 -37.49 22.95 -2.80
C GLU A 30 -36.10 23.51 -2.54
N ILE A 31 -35.41 22.99 -1.52
CA ILE A 31 -34.01 23.28 -1.22
C ILE A 31 -33.16 22.16 -1.82
N LEU A 32 -32.63 22.42 -3.02
CA LEU A 32 -31.85 21.44 -3.79
C LEU A 32 -30.50 21.08 -3.15
N THR A 33 -29.95 21.96 -2.31
CA THR A 33 -28.65 21.74 -1.65
C THR A 33 -28.77 20.91 -0.37
N SER A 34 -29.99 20.56 0.05
CA SER A 34 -30.19 19.80 1.29
C SER A 34 -29.58 18.40 1.18
N PRO A 35 -28.56 18.06 1.99
CA PRO A 35 -28.03 16.71 2.04
C PRO A 35 -29.11 15.72 2.46
N TYR A 36 -29.20 14.57 1.77
CA TYR A 36 -30.14 13.48 2.10
C TYR A 36 -30.01 13.00 3.56
N GLU A 37 -28.85 13.22 4.17
CA GLU A 37 -28.52 12.82 5.54
C GLU A 37 -29.08 13.77 6.62
N ASN A 38 -29.59 14.95 6.25
CA ASN A 38 -29.86 16.01 7.23
C ASN A 38 -31.21 15.91 7.96
N TYR A 39 -32.05 14.90 7.67
CA TYR A 39 -33.40 14.72 8.25
C TYR A 39 -34.33 15.96 8.21
N ALA A 40 -33.87 17.06 7.60
CA ALA A 40 -34.58 18.32 7.48
C ALA A 40 -35.48 18.26 6.25
N ARG A 41 -36.72 18.71 6.41
CA ARG A 41 -37.67 18.83 5.31
C ARG A 41 -37.11 19.78 4.24
N HIS A 42 -36.92 19.33 3.02
CA HIS A 42 -36.39 20.17 1.93
C HIS A 42 -37.42 20.49 0.85
N THR A 43 -38.63 19.97 0.96
CA THR A 43 -39.71 20.17 -0.03
C THR A 43 -41.01 20.59 0.65
N TRP A 44 -41.65 21.61 0.08
CA TRP A 44 -42.96 22.12 0.46
C TRP A 44 -43.82 22.27 -0.79
N GLN A 45 -45.03 21.73 -0.76
CA GLN A 45 -45.96 21.73 -1.89
C GLN A 45 -47.31 22.27 -1.43
N GLU A 46 -47.98 22.99 -2.32
CA GLU A 46 -49.35 23.42 -2.05
C GLU A 46 -50.31 22.23 -1.88
N GLY A 47 -51.02 22.24 -0.77
CA GLY A 47 -52.10 21.32 -0.46
C GLY A 47 -53.46 21.85 -0.90
N LYS A 48 -54.52 21.04 -0.71
CA LYS A 48 -55.90 21.48 -0.95
C LYS A 48 -56.36 22.61 -0.02
N THR A 49 -55.76 22.71 1.16
CA THR A 49 -56.14 23.64 2.25
C THR A 49 -54.96 24.43 2.81
N LEU A 50 -53.72 24.08 2.42
CA LEU A 50 -52.49 24.64 2.98
C LEU A 50 -51.74 25.30 1.84
N LYS A 51 -51.60 26.62 1.91
CA LYS A 51 -50.86 27.39 0.90
C LYS A 51 -49.41 27.55 1.29
N ILE A 52 -48.55 27.82 0.31
CA ILE A 52 -47.13 28.07 0.57
C ILE A 52 -46.91 29.37 1.35
N GLU A 53 -47.76 30.39 1.17
CA GLU A 53 -47.62 31.65 1.90
C GLU A 53 -47.78 31.45 3.42
N ASP A 54 -48.64 30.50 3.83
CA ASP A 54 -48.84 30.14 5.23
C ASP A 54 -47.64 29.39 5.83
N GLN A 55 -46.72 28.90 4.98
CA GLN A 55 -45.52 28.14 5.35
C GLN A 55 -44.22 28.95 5.21
N ILE A 56 -44.29 30.25 4.90
CA ILE A 56 -43.12 31.12 4.72
C ILE A 56 -42.17 31.08 5.90
N HIS A 57 -42.72 31.13 7.11
CA HIS A 57 -41.93 31.06 8.33
C HIS A 57 -41.13 29.76 8.44
N GLU A 58 -41.73 28.61 8.09
CA GLU A 58 -41.07 27.31 8.21
C GLU A 58 -39.92 27.14 7.24
N PHE A 59 -40.11 27.48 5.95
CA PHE A 59 -39.03 27.30 4.99
C PHE A 59 -37.89 28.32 5.20
N ILE A 60 -38.17 29.52 5.71
CA ILE A 60 -37.11 30.47 6.14
C ILE A 60 -36.28 29.88 7.29
N ILE A 61 -36.91 29.32 8.32
CA ILE A 61 -36.19 28.67 9.41
C ILE A 61 -35.33 27.52 8.87
N ASN A 62 -35.88 26.69 7.98
CA ASN A 62 -35.14 25.55 7.46
C ASN A 62 -33.98 25.95 6.54
N MET A 63 -34.12 27.02 5.75
CA MET A 63 -33.00 27.56 4.97
C MET A 63 -31.86 28.02 5.88
N ILE A 64 -32.17 28.73 6.97
CA ILE A 64 -31.16 29.17 7.94
C ILE A 64 -30.49 27.95 8.61
N HIS A 65 -31.28 26.94 8.97
CA HIS A 65 -30.77 25.71 9.56
C HIS A 65 -29.83 24.96 8.61
N ILE A 66 -30.23 24.75 7.35
CA ILE A 66 -29.40 24.08 6.34
C ILE A 66 -28.12 24.89 6.09
N ALA A 67 -28.21 26.20 5.90
CA ALA A 67 -27.05 27.05 5.66
C ALA A 67 -26.05 27.05 6.83
N THR A 68 -26.55 27.05 8.07
CA THR A 68 -25.68 26.99 9.27
C THR A 68 -25.01 25.63 9.40
N MET A 69 -25.71 24.53 9.11
CA MET A 69 -25.13 23.19 9.08
C MET A 69 -24.10 23.03 7.96
N GLU A 70 -24.39 23.48 6.74
CA GLU A 70 -23.44 23.44 5.62
C GLU A 70 -22.15 24.18 5.98
N LYS A 71 -22.27 25.36 6.61
CA LYS A 71 -21.11 26.13 7.07
C LYS A 71 -20.30 25.40 8.14
N GLU A 72 -20.96 24.79 9.12
CA GLU A 72 -20.30 24.03 10.18
C GLU A 72 -19.61 22.77 9.62
N ASN A 73 -20.29 22.03 8.74
CA ASN A 73 -19.73 20.85 8.09
C ASN A 73 -18.51 21.21 7.25
N ALA A 74 -18.57 22.29 6.47
CA ALA A 74 -17.43 22.76 5.69
C ALA A 74 -16.23 23.12 6.59
N ALA A 75 -16.48 23.78 7.73
CA ALA A 75 -15.43 24.09 8.71
C ALA A 75 -14.83 22.82 9.34
N GLN A 76 -15.67 21.84 9.68
CA GLN A 76 -15.23 20.55 10.23
C GLN A 76 -14.44 19.72 9.20
N ASP A 77 -14.88 19.71 7.95
CA ASP A 77 -14.19 19.05 6.84
C ASP A 77 -12.83 19.66 6.58
N GLU A 78 -12.71 20.99 6.62
CA GLU A 78 -11.41 21.65 6.49
C GLU A 78 -10.46 21.26 7.63
N ILE A 79 -10.95 21.19 8.87
CA ILE A 79 -10.16 20.75 10.03
C ILE A 79 -9.76 19.27 9.88
N ARG A 80 -10.70 18.39 9.49
CA ARG A 80 -10.44 16.96 9.25
C ARG A 80 -9.40 16.77 8.16
N HIS A 81 -9.55 17.48 7.04
CA HIS A 81 -8.64 17.41 5.91
C HIS A 81 -7.23 17.86 6.29
N LYS A 82 -7.09 18.99 7.01
CA LYS A 82 -5.80 19.46 7.54
C LYS A 82 -5.14 18.42 8.46
N ARG A 83 -5.92 17.80 9.36
CA ARG A 83 -5.40 16.73 10.24
C ARG A 83 -4.97 15.50 9.45
N TRP A 84 -5.77 15.09 8.46
CA TRP A 84 -5.47 13.96 7.60
C TRP A 84 -4.18 14.18 6.81
N LEU A 85 -3.96 15.37 6.24
CA LEU A 85 -2.72 15.70 5.52
C LEU A 85 -1.48 15.59 6.41
N ILE A 86 -1.55 16.09 7.64
CA ILE A 86 -0.44 16.01 8.60
C ILE A 86 -0.15 14.55 8.97
N GLU A 87 -1.19 13.75 9.22
CA GLU A 87 -1.01 12.35 9.59
C GLU A 87 -0.50 11.50 8.42
N GLU A 88 -0.96 11.78 7.21
CA GLU A 88 -0.51 11.13 5.99
C GLU A 88 0.97 11.45 5.69
N GLU A 89 1.42 12.68 5.90
CA GLU A 89 2.84 13.04 5.79
C GLU A 89 3.70 12.30 6.82
N LYS A 90 3.24 12.23 8.08
CA LYS A 90 3.94 11.47 9.13
C LYS A 90 4.02 9.99 8.79
N ARG A 91 2.92 9.39 8.31
CA ARG A 91 2.86 7.99 7.90
C ARG A 91 3.88 7.71 6.78
N ARG A 92 3.88 8.53 5.72
CA ARG A 92 4.84 8.40 4.61
C ARG A 92 6.30 8.50 5.08
N LYS A 93 6.60 9.44 5.99
CA LYS A 93 7.94 9.59 6.55
C LYS A 93 8.35 8.37 7.38
N GLN A 94 7.45 7.84 8.20
CA GLN A 94 7.70 6.63 8.99
C GLN A 94 7.91 5.40 8.10
N GLU A 95 7.07 5.22 7.08
CA GLU A 95 7.20 4.13 6.11
C GLU A 95 8.53 4.20 5.37
N TRP A 96 8.94 5.39 4.94
CA TRP A 96 10.22 5.58 4.28
C TRP A 96 11.40 5.23 5.22
N LEU A 97 11.37 5.70 6.48
CA LEU A 97 12.40 5.34 7.46
C LEU A 97 12.45 3.84 7.72
N GLN A 98 11.30 3.19 7.82
CA GLN A 98 11.21 1.75 8.05
C GLN A 98 11.71 0.94 6.84
N GLN A 99 11.41 1.38 5.62
CA GLN A 99 11.94 0.76 4.40
C GLN A 99 13.46 0.87 4.33
N MET A 100 14.03 2.04 4.65
CA MET A 100 15.48 2.22 4.71
C MET A 100 16.12 1.29 5.74
N GLU A 101 15.53 1.18 6.93
CA GLU A 101 16.05 0.33 7.99
C GLU A 101 15.99 -1.15 7.61
N ASN A 102 14.86 -1.60 7.04
CA ASN A 102 14.73 -2.97 6.55
C ASN A 102 15.77 -3.29 5.47
N SER A 103 16.06 -2.35 4.56
CA SER A 103 17.10 -2.53 3.53
C SER A 103 18.52 -2.62 4.13
N ARG A 104 18.81 -1.88 5.20
CA ARG A 104 20.08 -1.99 5.93
C ARG A 104 20.21 -3.34 6.62
N ILE A 105 19.17 -3.74 7.36
CA ILE A 105 19.12 -5.03 8.06
C ILE A 105 19.30 -6.17 7.06
N LYS A 106 18.59 -6.12 5.93
CA LYS A 106 18.70 -7.13 4.88
C LYS A 106 20.14 -7.25 4.36
N THR A 107 20.76 -6.14 3.97
CA THR A 107 22.15 -6.12 3.50
C THR A 107 23.10 -6.70 4.55
N LEU A 108 22.94 -6.30 5.82
CA LEU A 108 23.79 -6.77 6.91
C LEU A 108 23.67 -8.29 7.13
N VAL A 109 22.44 -8.82 7.10
CA VAL A 109 22.17 -10.25 7.25
C VAL A 109 22.79 -11.01 6.07
N GLU A 110 22.55 -10.59 4.84
CA GLU A 110 23.06 -11.24 3.63
C GLU A 110 24.61 -11.26 3.60
N GLU A 111 25.27 -10.15 3.93
CA GLU A 111 26.73 -10.07 3.98
C GLU A 111 27.31 -10.94 5.10
N THR A 112 26.64 -10.98 6.26
CA THR A 112 27.06 -11.82 7.40
C THR A 112 26.91 -13.30 7.06
N GLU A 113 25.78 -13.71 6.47
CA GLU A 113 25.56 -15.09 6.02
C GLU A 113 26.60 -15.50 4.98
N ARG A 114 26.91 -14.61 4.04
CA ARG A 114 27.97 -14.84 3.05
C ARG A 114 29.32 -15.06 3.73
N LEU A 115 29.66 -14.26 4.75
CA LEU A 115 30.92 -14.38 5.50
C LEU A 115 30.98 -15.71 6.27
N VAL A 116 29.91 -16.07 6.98
CA VAL A 116 29.80 -17.34 7.70
C VAL A 116 30.00 -18.52 6.75
N ASN A 117 29.37 -18.48 5.58
CA ASN A 117 29.49 -19.54 4.58
C ASN A 117 30.91 -19.66 4.02
N ILE A 118 31.57 -18.54 3.68
CA ILE A 118 32.96 -18.56 3.21
C ILE A 118 33.91 -19.08 4.28
N ASN A 119 33.72 -18.71 5.55
CA ASN A 119 34.53 -19.25 6.65
C ASN A 119 34.34 -20.76 6.82
N ARG A 120 33.11 -21.27 6.73
CA ARG A 120 32.84 -22.73 6.77
C ARG A 120 33.52 -23.47 5.62
N ILE A 121 33.48 -22.90 4.40
CA ILE A 121 34.15 -23.48 3.23
C ILE A 121 35.66 -23.50 3.44
N LYS A 122 36.22 -22.42 4.00
CA LYS A 122 37.65 -22.34 4.34
C LYS A 122 38.05 -23.41 5.34
N ASP A 123 37.30 -23.56 6.43
CA ASP A 123 37.55 -24.58 7.45
C ASP A 123 37.50 -26.00 6.85
N TYR A 124 36.51 -26.27 6.00
CA TYR A 124 36.39 -27.53 5.28
C TYR A 124 37.59 -27.79 4.37
N ILE A 125 37.98 -26.82 3.53
CA ILE A 125 39.12 -26.94 2.61
C ILE A 125 40.40 -27.20 3.40
N THR A 126 40.62 -26.50 4.52
CA THR A 126 41.77 -26.74 5.40
C THR A 126 41.78 -28.18 5.92
N ALA A 127 40.68 -28.64 6.53
CA ALA A 127 40.59 -29.97 7.11
C ALA A 127 40.76 -31.09 6.07
N ILE A 128 40.11 -30.98 4.89
CA ILE A 128 40.21 -32.01 3.85
C ILE A 128 41.58 -32.00 3.18
N THR A 129 42.23 -30.84 3.06
CA THR A 129 43.60 -30.73 2.51
C THR A 129 44.60 -31.43 3.42
N GLU A 130 44.52 -31.21 4.73
CA GLU A 130 45.37 -31.88 5.71
C GLU A 130 45.20 -33.40 5.66
N GLU A 131 43.94 -33.87 5.65
CA GLU A 131 43.64 -35.29 5.59
C GLU A 131 44.06 -35.93 4.25
N GLY A 132 43.88 -35.22 3.13
CA GLY A 132 44.31 -35.69 1.82
C GLY A 132 45.82 -35.79 1.70
N LYS A 133 46.57 -34.81 2.22
CA LYS A 133 48.04 -34.87 2.32
C LYS A 133 48.49 -36.06 3.17
N ARG A 134 47.82 -36.31 4.30
CA ARG A 134 48.11 -37.45 5.18
C ARG A 134 47.89 -38.80 4.49
N ARG A 135 46.82 -38.94 3.70
CA ARG A 135 46.47 -40.20 3.01
C ARG A 135 47.33 -40.47 1.78
N LEU A 136 47.65 -39.43 1.01
CA LEU A 136 48.37 -39.56 -0.26
C LEU A 136 49.89 -39.54 -0.09
N GLY A 137 50.40 -38.91 0.99
CA GLY A 137 51.82 -38.84 1.29
C GLY A 137 52.61 -38.23 0.12
N GLU A 138 53.64 -38.92 -0.34
CA GLU A 138 54.49 -38.48 -1.46
C GLU A 138 53.74 -38.37 -2.79
N ASN A 139 52.62 -39.09 -2.97
CA ASN A 139 51.81 -39.01 -4.19
C ASN A 139 50.91 -37.77 -4.22
N TYR A 140 50.87 -36.96 -3.15
CA TYR A 140 50.00 -35.78 -3.07
C TYR A 140 50.26 -34.76 -4.21
N PRO A 141 51.50 -34.27 -4.45
CA PRO A 141 51.72 -33.14 -5.36
C PRO A 141 51.23 -33.37 -6.79
N ASP A 142 51.30 -34.61 -7.28
CA ASP A 142 50.90 -34.97 -8.65
C ASP A 142 49.48 -35.55 -8.75
N SER A 143 48.76 -35.63 -7.62
CA SER A 143 47.41 -36.22 -7.56
C SER A 143 46.34 -35.29 -8.15
N ASP A 144 45.24 -35.90 -8.62
CA ASP A 144 44.03 -35.15 -9.00
C ASP A 144 43.47 -34.32 -7.83
N PHE A 145 43.62 -34.83 -6.60
CA PHE A 145 43.23 -34.12 -5.38
C PHE A 145 44.01 -32.83 -5.17
N ALA A 146 45.31 -32.78 -5.46
CA ALA A 146 46.08 -31.54 -5.36
C ALA A 146 45.57 -30.46 -6.32
N LYS A 147 45.18 -30.83 -7.55
CA LYS A 147 44.57 -29.90 -8.51
C LYS A 147 43.23 -29.35 -7.99
N TRP A 148 42.43 -30.19 -7.34
CA TRP A 148 41.20 -29.75 -6.70
C TRP A 148 41.47 -28.79 -5.54
N VAL A 149 42.50 -29.04 -4.71
CA VAL A 149 42.91 -28.14 -3.62
C VAL A 149 43.33 -26.78 -4.18
N ASP A 150 44.12 -26.75 -5.25
CA ASP A 150 44.56 -25.49 -5.88
C ASP A 150 43.37 -24.68 -6.41
N TRP A 151 42.42 -25.34 -7.09
CA TRP A 151 41.18 -24.71 -7.52
C TRP A 151 40.36 -24.17 -6.34
N ALA A 152 40.26 -24.95 -5.26
CA ALA A 152 39.50 -24.56 -4.08
C ALA A 152 40.13 -23.35 -3.36
N GLN A 153 41.46 -23.25 -3.34
CA GLN A 153 42.18 -22.09 -2.83
C GLN A 153 41.93 -20.85 -3.69
N GLN A 154 41.98 -20.97 -5.02
CA GLN A 154 41.63 -19.86 -5.92
C GLN A 154 40.17 -19.41 -5.75
N PHE A 155 39.26 -20.35 -5.50
CA PHE A 155 37.87 -20.02 -5.18
C PHE A 155 37.77 -19.16 -3.91
N LEU A 156 38.51 -19.50 -2.86
CA LEU A 156 38.55 -18.70 -1.62
C LEU A 156 39.13 -17.31 -1.85
N GLU A 157 40.23 -17.18 -2.58
CA GLU A 157 40.86 -15.89 -2.89
C GLU A 157 39.89 -14.96 -3.65
N LYS A 158 39.20 -15.50 -4.65
CA LYS A 158 38.20 -14.75 -5.44
C LYS A 158 36.99 -14.32 -4.60
N ASN A 159 36.70 -15.03 -3.52
CA ASN A 159 35.55 -14.76 -2.64
C ASN A 159 35.95 -14.17 -1.29
N ASP A 160 37.19 -13.74 -1.09
CA ASP A 160 37.66 -13.12 0.14
C ASP A 160 36.85 -11.85 0.46
N CYS A 161 36.43 -11.70 1.71
CA CYS A 161 35.63 -10.57 2.15
C CYS A 161 36.33 -9.22 1.98
N ARG A 162 37.67 -9.18 1.93
CA ARG A 162 38.46 -7.98 1.63
C ARG A 162 38.19 -7.42 0.24
N SER A 163 37.69 -8.25 -0.68
CA SER A 163 37.34 -7.83 -2.04
C SER A 163 35.91 -7.32 -2.17
N TRP A 164 35.08 -7.45 -1.13
CA TRP A 164 33.67 -7.07 -1.19
C TRP A 164 33.50 -5.55 -1.10
N LYS A 165 32.46 -5.04 -1.76
CA LYS A 165 32.08 -3.63 -1.61
C LYS A 165 31.60 -3.40 -0.19
N LEU A 166 32.03 -2.30 0.42
CA LEU A 166 31.58 -1.93 1.75
C LEU A 166 30.10 -1.49 1.73
N PRO A 167 29.30 -1.89 2.72
CA PRO A 167 27.91 -1.45 2.82
C PRO A 167 27.85 0.06 3.05
N LYS A 168 26.81 0.69 2.48
CA LYS A 168 26.55 2.13 2.66
C LYS A 168 25.41 2.34 3.64
N PHE A 169 25.58 3.26 4.57
CA PHE A 169 24.53 3.62 5.53
C PHE A 169 23.43 4.49 4.92
N ASP A 170 23.84 5.41 4.04
CA ASP A 170 22.91 6.26 3.31
C ASP A 170 22.45 5.57 2.01
N LEU A 171 21.16 5.27 1.96
CA LEU A 171 20.48 4.61 0.83
C LEU A 171 19.65 5.60 0.01
N SER A 172 19.69 6.91 0.32
CA SER A 172 18.89 7.94 -0.35
C SER A 172 19.02 7.92 -1.88
N ASN A 173 20.23 7.68 -2.40
CA ASN A 173 20.51 7.61 -3.83
C ASN A 173 19.96 6.36 -4.55
N GLN A 174 19.58 5.29 -3.83
CA GLN A 174 19.02 4.09 -4.45
C GLN A 174 17.52 4.21 -4.76
N TYR A 175 16.82 5.16 -4.13
CA TYR A 175 15.37 5.33 -4.25
C TYR A 175 14.97 6.61 -5.02
N PHE A 176 15.94 7.39 -5.52
CA PHE A 176 15.69 8.60 -6.31
C PHE A 176 15.02 8.32 -7.67
N PHE A 177 14.95 7.07 -8.11
CA PHE A 177 14.40 6.65 -9.41
C PHE A 177 13.01 5.98 -9.34
N MET A 178 12.33 5.98 -8.19
CA MET A 178 10.97 5.43 -8.05
C MET A 178 9.95 6.45 -7.54
N GLY A 179 10.10 7.72 -7.95
CA GLY A 179 9.15 8.80 -7.71
C GLY A 179 8.58 9.35 -9.01
#